data_AF-A0A3M8AHH4-F1
#
_entry.id   AF-A0A3M8AHH4-F1
#
_cell.length_a   1.000
_cell.length_b   1.000
_cell.length_c   1.000
_cell.angle_alpha   90.00
_cell.angle_beta   90.00
_cell.angle_gamma   90.00
#
_symmetry.space_group_name_H-M   'P 1'
#
loop_
_entity.id
_entity.type
_entity.pdbx_description
1 polymer ?
#
loop_
_entity_poly.entity_id
_entity_poly.type
_entity_poly.pdbx_seq_one_letter_code
_entity_poly.pdbx_strand_id
1 'polypeptide(L)' 'MWGATVVLVTAIIIAWWEIPHLVHLGYYRELVVFSLLLLLAAAAGVLKVLGVAMPNPGDWVLAVLGPFGEFLQRLFH' A
#
# COMPACT_ATOMS: atom_id res chain seq x y z
N MET A 1 11.68 -12.77 -11.66
CA MET A 1 10.38 -13.34 -12.08
C MET A 1 9.63 -13.98 -10.91
N TRP A 2 10.28 -14.79 -10.05
CA TRP A 2 9.66 -15.42 -8.87
C TRP A 2 9.00 -14.46 -7.87
N GLY A 3 9.54 -13.26 -7.64
CA GLY A 3 8.99 -12.31 -6.66
C GLY A 3 7.56 -11.87 -6.98
N ALA A 4 7.22 -11.65 -8.26
CA ALA A 4 5.87 -11.23 -8.65
C ALA A 4 4.88 -12.37 -8.45
N THR A 5 5.29 -13.61 -8.76
CA THR A 5 4.50 -14.81 -8.49
C THR A 5 4.20 -14.94 -6.99
N VAL A 6 5.19 -14.74 -6.12
CA VAL A 6 4.98 -14.78 -4.66
C VAL A 6 3.96 -13.73 -4.22
N VAL A 7 4.11 -12.47 -4.67
CA VAL A 7 3.18 -11.38 -4.34
C VAL A 7 1.74 -11.74 -4.75
N LEU A 8 1.54 -12.23 -5.97
CA LEU A 8 0.23 -12.59 -6.48
C LEU A 8 -0.37 -13.79 -5.73
N VAL A 9 0.42 -14.83 -5.45
CA VAL A 9 -0.04 -15.99 -4.68
C VAL A 9 -0.46 -15.57 -3.27
N THR A 10 0.33 -14.72 -2.61
CA THR A 10 -0.02 -14.18 -1.29
C THR A 10 -1.33 -13.38 -1.34
N ALA A 11 -1.52 -12.52 -2.34
CA ALA A 11 -2.76 -11.77 -2.51
C ALA A 11 -3.97 -12.69 -2.73
N ILE A 12 -3.81 -13.77 -3.51
CA ILE A 12 -4.87 -14.76 -3.73
C ILE A 12 -5.22 -15.50 -2.44
N ILE A 13 -4.23 -15.91 -1.65
CA ILE A 13 -4.46 -16.59 -0.35
C ILE A 13 -5.25 -15.68 0.60
N ILE A 14 -4.85 -14.41 0.70
CA ILE A 14 -5.54 -13.41 1.52
C ILE A 14 -6.97 -13.21 1.04
N ALA A 15 -7.17 -13.02 -0.26
CA ALA A 15 -8.50 -12.89 -0.86
C ALA A 15 -9.38 -14.11 -0.59
N TRP A 16 -8.83 -15.33 -0.74
CA TRP A 16 -9.55 -16.58 -0.54
C TRP A 16 -10.05 -16.73 0.89
N TRP A 17 -9.33 -16.22 1.88
CA TRP A 17 -9.74 -16.33 3.27
C TRP A 17 -10.73 -15.22 3.66
N GLU A 18 -10.44 -13.98 3.28
CA GLU A 18 -11.17 -12.81 3.78
C GLU A 18 -12.46 -12.53 3.00
N ILE A 19 -12.47 -12.70 1.68
CA ILE A 19 -13.65 -12.45 0.83
C ILE A 19 -14.85 -13.30 1.27
N PRO A 20 -14.75 -14.64 1.39
CA PRO A 20 -15.91 -15.44 1.81
C PRO A 20 -16.37 -15.07 3.21
N HIS A 21 -15.45 -14.72 4.12
CA HIS A 21 -15.80 -14.26 5.46
C HIS A 21 -16.64 -12.98 5.42
N LEU A 22 -16.20 -11.97 4.66
CA LEU A 22 -16.91 -10.68 4.51
C LEU A 22 -18.26 -10.84 3.79
N VAL A 23 -18.34 -11.71 2.77
CA VAL A 23 -19.60 -12.02 2.08
C VAL A 23 -20.58 -12.71 3.03
N HIS A 24 -20.11 -13.66 3.85
CA HIS A 24 -20.97 -14.38 4.79
C HIS A 24 -21.55 -13.47 5.88
N LEU A 25 -20.81 -12.42 6.26
CA LEU A 25 -21.25 -11.39 7.20
C LEU A 25 -22.12 -10.29 6.56
N GLY A 26 -22.28 -10.29 5.22
CA GLY A 26 -23.03 -9.26 4.50
C GLY A 26 -22.33 -7.90 4.42
N TYR A 27 -21.03 -7.85 4.69
CA TYR A 27 -20.21 -6.63 4.75
C TYR A 27 -19.71 -6.20 3.38
N TYR A 28 -20.65 -5.84 2.49
CA TYR A 28 -20.34 -5.51 1.10
C TYR A 28 -19.55 -4.21 0.94
N ARG A 29 -19.71 -3.24 1.84
CA ARG A 29 -18.96 -1.97 1.77
C ARG A 29 -17.49 -2.20 2.12
N GLU A 30 -17.26 -2.98 3.16
CA GLU A 30 -15.96 -3.39 3.66
C GLU A 30 -15.26 -4.27 2.62
N LEU A 31 -16.00 -5.16 1.95
CA LEU A 31 -15.49 -5.98 0.86
C LEU A 31 -14.96 -5.14 -0.31
N VAL A 32 -15.64 -4.04 -0.67
CA VAL A 32 -15.14 -3.13 -1.72
C VAL A 32 -13.84 -2.46 -1.26
N VAL A 33 -13.82 -1.90 -0.05
CA VAL A 33 -12.62 -1.22 0.48
C VAL A 33 -11.45 -2.19 0.59
N PHE A 34 -11.67 -3.37 1.16
CA PHE A 34 -10.69 -4.44 1.26
C PHE A 34 -10.14 -4.83 -0.11
N SER A 35 -11.02 -5.08 -1.08
CA SER A 35 -10.62 -5.51 -2.42
C SER A 35 -9.77 -4.45 -3.12
N LEU A 36 -10.15 -3.17 -3.00
CA LEU A 36 -9.38 -2.05 -3.54
C LEU A 36 -8.00 -1.96 -2.90
N LEU A 37 -7.92 -2.06 -1.57
CA LEU A 37 -6.65 -2.02 -0.84
C LEU A 37 -5.75 -3.20 -1.18
N LEU A 38 -6.30 -4.41 -1.28
CA LEU A 38 -5.56 -5.60 -1.64
C LEU A 38 -5.00 -5.51 -3.07
N LEU A 39 -5.80 -4.98 -3.99
CA LEU A 39 -5.39 -4.78 -5.39
C LEU A 39 -4.30 -3.72 -5.49
N LEU A 40 -4.42 -2.61 -4.75
CA LEU A 40 -3.36 -1.60 -4.64
C LEU A 40 -2.07 -2.19 -4.07
N ALA A 41 -2.16 -2.97 -3.00
CA ALA A 41 -1.00 -3.62 -2.38
C ALA A 41 -0.32 -4.63 -3.34
N ALA A 42 -1.11 -5.44 -4.05
CA ALA A 42 -0.59 -6.40 -5.01
C ALA A 42 0.06 -5.71 -6.21
N ALA A 43 -0.60 -4.72 -6.81
CA ALA A 43 -0.05 -3.91 -7.89
C ALA A 43 1.25 -3.23 -7.45
N ALA A 44 1.24 -2.66 -6.24
CA ALA A 44 2.40 -2.02 -5.66
C ALA A 44 3.58 -2.99 -5.47
N GLY A 45 3.32 -4.17 -4.91
CA GLY A 45 4.33 -5.21 -4.72
C GLY A 45 4.91 -5.70 -6.06
N VAL A 46 4.07 -5.90 -7.07
CA VAL A 46 4.52 -6.31 -8.42
C VAL A 46 5.38 -5.23 -9.06
N LEU A 47 4.95 -3.97 -9.04
CA LEU A 47 5.73 -2.84 -9.57
C LEU A 47 7.10 -2.73 -8.89
N LYS A 48 7.16 -2.91 -7.57
CA LYS A 48 8.42 -2.93 -6.82
C LYS A 48 9.34 -4.08 -7.25
N VAL A 49 8.80 -5.28 -7.46
CA VAL A 49 9.58 -6.44 -7.96
C VAL A 49 10.08 -6.21 -9.39
N LEU A 50 9.31 -5.50 -10.21
CA LEU A 50 9.69 -5.12 -11.57
C LEU A 50 10.75 -4.01 -11.61
N GLY A 51 11.16 -3.47 -10.44
CA GLY A 51 12.15 -2.40 -10.36
C GLY A 51 11.61 -1.04 -10.80
N VAL A 52 10.28 -0.88 -10.87
CA VAL A 52 9.68 0.43 -11.14
C VAL A 52 9.97 1.32 -9.94
N ALA A 53 10.58 2.48 -10.20
CA ALA A 53 10.83 3.49 -9.18
C ALA A 53 9.50 3.96 -8.61
N MET A 54 9.16 3.46 -7.44
CA MET A 54 8.04 3.97 -6.68
C MET A 54 8.45 5.27 -6.01
N PRO A 55 7.61 6.32 -6.07
CA PRO A 55 7.78 7.45 -5.19
C PRO A 55 7.79 6.92 -3.75
N ASN A 56 8.86 7.19 -3.03
CA ASN A 56 8.98 6.76 -1.65
C ASN A 56 7.97 7.57 -0.83
N PRO A 57 7.09 6.94 -0.03
CA PRO A 57 6.18 7.67 0.85
C PRO A 57 6.94 8.62 1.79
N GLY A 58 8.18 8.28 2.15
CA GLY A 58 9.08 9.15 2.89
C GLY A 58 9.37 10.47 2.18
N ASP A 59 9.41 10.49 0.85
CA ASP A 59 9.64 11.73 0.08
C ASP A 59 8.43 12.65 0.20
N TRP A 60 7.21 12.10 0.29
CA TRP A 60 6.01 12.89 0.53
C TRP A 60 5.95 13.43 1.95
N VAL A 61 6.35 12.60 2.93
CA VAL A 61 6.50 13.04 4.33
C VAL A 61 7.53 14.17 4.41
N LEU A 62 8.66 14.05 3.72
CA LEU A 62 9.68 15.10 3.63
C LEU A 62 9.16 16.34 2.90
N ALA A 63 8.35 16.20 1.86
CA ALA A 63 7.76 17.35 1.17
C ALA A 63 6.80 18.14 2.08
N VAL A 64 6.07 17.46 2.95
CA VAL A 64 5.12 18.10 3.89
C VAL A 64 5.83 18.64 5.13
N LEU A 65 6.73 17.85 5.74
CA LEU A 65 7.37 18.18 7.01
C LEU A 65 8.70 18.94 6.86
N GLY A 66 9.36 18.83 5.71
CA GLY A 66 10.57 19.57 5.37
C GLY A 66 10.47 21.08 5.61
N PRO A 67 9.45 21.78 5.08
CA PRO A 67 9.29 23.22 5.31
C PRO A 67 9.10 23.57 6.80
N PHE A 68 8.47 22.68 7.58
CA PHE A 68 8.36 22.87 9.03
C PHE A 68 9.71 22.69 9.74
N GLY A 69 10.50 21.70 9.32
CA GLY A 69 11.87 21.51 9.82
C GLY A 69 12.77 22.70 9.53
N GLU A 70 12.71 23.25 8.31
CA GLU A 70 13.44 24.47 7.95
C GLU A 70 13.00 25.68 8.78
N PHE A 71 11.69 25.82 9.03
CA PHE A 71 11.17 26.89 9.88
C PHE A 71 11.73 26.80 11.30
N LEU A 72 11.73 25.61 11.91
CA LEU A 72 12.29 25.41 13.24
C LEU A 72 13.80 25.69 13.27
N GLN A 73 14.55 25.22 12.26
CA GLN A 73 15.98 25.51 12.16
C GLN A 73 16.26 27.01 12.08
N ARG A 74 15.46 27.79 11.35
CA ARG A 74 15.58 29.26 11.29
C ARG A 74 15.18 29.96 12.59
N LEU A 75 14.32 29.35 13.41
CA LEU A 75 13.85 29.95 14.66
C LEU A 75 14.84 29.77 15.81
N PHE A 76 15.59 28.67 15.82
CA PHE A 76 16.56 28.33 16.87
C PHE A 76 18.01 28.71 16.54
N HIS A 77 18.24 29.44 15.45
CA HIS A 77 19.56 29.84 14.96
C HIS A 77 19.69 31.35 14.78
#